data_AF-A0A1E3ARP1-F1
#
_entry.id   AF-A0A1E3ARP1-F1
#
_cell.length_a   1.000
_cell.length_b   1.000
_cell.length_c   1.000
_cell.angle_alpha   90.00
_cell.angle_beta   90.00
_cell.angle_gamma   90.00
#
_symmetry.space_group_name_H-M   'P 1'
#
loop_
_entity.id
_entity.type
_entity.pdbx_description
1 polymer ?
#
loop_
_entity_poly.entity_id
_entity_poly.type
_entity_poly.pdbx_seq_one_letter_code
_entity_poly.pdbx_strand_id
1 'polypeptide(L)'
;MNTFQEKLFWDSIEKFKREKFSEAQENEIKDNKWRNEFITKYPRDSIISMTMNDYLMSRKNGYGNPNSFCRKICFKLESTYPIRVISWNTFGISLKNGSQLALSKTFSVEFGSDYDEAFISIKNEIIKLLDAIDKNNYTAVECCKLHSNFKYMLLFIYFPEKFVPVAIKELLYQYCGKVGMTFNPEEEMIYSNIELINWKNAVPEIAEWSNTIFTSFCNWLYRSNRSIDGKSLMRDINISTISEEIDKLNLQGKSKEAVVRVRVNQGVFRNKLLQRYSKCCLCGVSNPNLLIASHIKSWSESEPNEKLDIDNGLLMCPNHDRLFDQGWLTFDENGYVIIADGLSEGDRIALNINDNMKITLTEKNKKYLLYHRKKFEDINCIEKEKKT
;
A
#
# COMPACT_ATOMS: atom_id res chain seq x y z
N MET A 1 29.22 4.97 8.13
CA MET A 1 27.85 5.28 8.63
C MET A 1 27.96 6.14 9.88
N ASN A 2 27.01 7.06 10.11
CA ASN A 2 27.08 8.09 11.13
C ASN A 2 26.69 7.52 12.51
N THR A 3 27.69 7.07 13.28
CA THR A 3 27.58 6.26 14.51
C THR A 3 26.70 6.88 15.61
N PHE A 4 26.47 8.18 15.58
CA PHE A 4 25.64 8.89 16.57
C PHE A 4 24.13 8.65 16.39
N GLN A 5 23.62 8.65 15.15
CA GLN A 5 22.19 8.45 14.88
C GLN A 5 21.77 7.02 15.16
N GLU A 6 22.64 6.08 14.82
CA GLU A 6 22.47 4.66 15.15
C GLU A 6 22.42 4.46 16.68
N LYS A 7 23.33 5.08 17.43
CA LYS A 7 23.28 5.05 18.91
C LYS A 7 21.96 5.61 19.48
N LEU A 8 21.47 6.73 18.95
CA LEU A 8 20.19 7.32 19.39
C LEU A 8 18.99 6.41 19.12
N PHE A 9 19.01 5.67 18.01
CA PHE A 9 18.02 4.65 17.70
C PHE A 9 18.02 3.55 18.76
N TRP A 10 19.18 2.94 19.00
CA TRP A 10 19.36 1.88 19.99
C TRP A 10 18.96 2.30 21.41
N ASP A 11 19.41 3.47 21.84
CA ASP A 11 19.07 4.03 23.15
C ASP A 11 17.56 4.23 23.30
N SER A 12 16.86 4.63 22.23
CA SER A 12 15.42 4.82 22.22
C SER A 12 14.64 3.51 22.29
N ILE A 13 15.10 2.47 21.56
CA ILE A 13 14.50 1.14 21.59
C ILE A 13 14.63 0.51 22.97
N GLU A 14 15.84 0.49 23.55
CA GLU A 14 16.08 -0.10 24.86
C GLU A 14 15.35 0.65 25.97
N LYS A 15 15.23 1.98 25.85
CA LYS A 15 14.43 2.78 26.76
C LYS A 15 12.93 2.45 26.68
N PHE A 16 12.38 2.32 25.46
CA PHE A 16 10.99 1.92 25.28
C PHE A 16 10.72 0.51 25.83
N LYS A 17 11.60 -0.45 25.54
CA LYS A 17 11.54 -1.82 26.09
C LYS A 17 11.42 -1.82 27.61
N ARG A 18 12.26 -1.02 28.28
CA ARG A 18 12.27 -0.93 29.74
C ARG A 18 11.05 -0.21 30.33
N GLU A 19 10.56 0.85 29.68
CA GLU A 19 9.60 1.78 30.30
C GLU A 19 8.14 1.56 29.89
N LYS A 20 7.90 1.00 28.69
CA LYS A 20 6.57 1.04 28.05
C LYS A 20 6.16 -0.24 27.33
N PHE A 21 7.07 -1.18 27.12
CA PHE A 21 6.79 -2.37 26.33
C PHE A 21 5.75 -3.30 26.96
N SER A 22 5.85 -3.57 28.27
CA SER A 22 4.85 -4.38 28.98
C SER A 22 3.44 -3.74 28.93
N GLU A 23 3.37 -2.42 29.12
CA GLU A 23 2.11 -1.67 28.98
C GLU A 23 1.53 -1.78 27.55
N ALA A 24 2.40 -1.70 26.54
CA ALA A 24 2.00 -1.86 25.14
C ALA A 24 1.47 -3.27 24.85
N GLN A 25 2.09 -4.32 25.39
CA GLN A 25 1.63 -5.70 25.25
C GLN A 25 0.27 -5.94 25.93
N GLU A 26 0.07 -5.41 27.14
CA GLU A 26 -1.23 -5.51 27.82
C GLU A 26 -2.36 -4.81 27.05
N ASN A 27 -2.06 -3.64 26.48
CA ASN A 27 -3.02 -2.90 25.66
C ASN A 27 -3.32 -3.65 24.35
N GLU A 28 -2.32 -4.24 23.71
CA GLU A 28 -2.52 -5.08 22.53
C GLU A 28 -3.44 -6.27 22.81
N ILE A 29 -3.29 -6.96 23.95
CA ILE A 29 -4.16 -8.07 24.33
C ILE A 29 -5.63 -7.61 24.42
N LYS A 30 -5.88 -6.46 25.04
CA LYS A 30 -7.22 -5.88 25.16
C LYS A 30 -7.79 -5.50 23.77
N ASP A 31 -6.95 -4.92 22.93
CA ASP A 31 -7.33 -4.49 21.58
C ASP A 31 -7.64 -5.67 20.67
N ASN A 32 -6.83 -6.72 20.72
CA ASN A 32 -7.06 -7.96 19.98
C ASN A 32 -8.33 -8.68 20.46
N LYS A 33 -8.60 -8.71 21.78
CA LYS A 33 -9.85 -9.24 22.31
C LYS A 33 -11.06 -8.50 21.75
N TRP A 34 -11.06 -7.17 21.85
CA TRP A 34 -12.15 -6.34 21.33
C TRP A 34 -12.33 -6.53 19.82
N ARG A 35 -11.23 -6.57 19.06
CA ARG A 35 -11.24 -6.77 17.61
C ARG A 35 -11.84 -8.12 17.26
N ASN A 36 -11.45 -9.19 17.93
CA ASN A 36 -11.95 -10.54 17.69
C ASN A 36 -13.46 -10.64 17.97
N GLU A 37 -13.94 -10.03 19.05
CA GLU A 37 -15.37 -9.90 19.33
C GLU A 37 -16.09 -9.11 18.22
N PHE A 38 -15.47 -8.05 17.70
CA PHE A 38 -16.03 -7.23 16.63
C PHE A 38 -16.17 -8.01 15.32
N ILE A 39 -15.11 -8.64 14.83
CA ILE A 39 -15.13 -9.37 13.55
C ILE A 39 -15.96 -10.65 13.62
N THR A 40 -16.11 -11.25 14.81
CA THR A 40 -17.03 -12.38 15.02
C THR A 40 -18.47 -11.95 14.86
N LYS A 41 -18.81 -10.75 15.36
CA LYS A 41 -20.16 -10.20 15.22
C LYS A 41 -20.42 -9.65 13.80
N TYR A 42 -19.40 -9.09 13.18
CA TYR A 42 -19.49 -8.44 11.88
C TYR A 42 -18.42 -8.99 10.92
N PRO A 43 -18.52 -10.27 10.50
CA PRO A 43 -17.64 -10.81 9.48
C PRO A 43 -17.86 -10.06 8.16
N ARG A 44 -16.83 -10.06 7.30
CA ARG A 44 -16.86 -9.31 6.04
C ARG A 44 -18.07 -9.65 5.17
N ASP A 45 -18.36 -10.95 5.05
CA ASP A 45 -19.43 -11.46 4.19
C ASP A 45 -20.83 -11.08 4.69
N SER A 46 -20.98 -10.78 6.00
CA SER A 46 -22.27 -10.37 6.56
C SER A 46 -22.50 -8.85 6.53
N ILE A 47 -21.52 -8.07 6.06
CA ILE A 47 -21.66 -6.60 6.01
C ILE A 47 -22.83 -6.22 5.11
N ILE A 48 -23.02 -6.89 3.97
CA ILE A 48 -24.09 -6.57 3.03
C ILE A 48 -25.49 -6.80 3.60
N SER A 49 -25.64 -7.85 4.42
CA SER A 49 -26.90 -8.23 5.07
C SER A 49 -27.17 -7.47 6.37
N MET A 50 -26.25 -6.60 6.80
CA MET A 50 -26.41 -5.82 8.03
C MET A 50 -27.65 -4.93 7.96
N THR A 51 -28.44 -4.94 9.04
CA THR A 51 -29.62 -4.08 9.19
C THR A 51 -29.21 -2.66 9.58
N MET A 52 -30.08 -1.68 9.32
CA MET A 52 -29.83 -0.30 9.73
C MET A 52 -29.64 -0.21 11.26
N ASN A 53 -30.44 -0.92 12.05
CA ASN A 53 -30.32 -0.93 13.51
C ASN A 53 -28.97 -1.50 14.00
N ASP A 54 -28.42 -2.49 13.30
CA ASP A 54 -27.09 -3.03 13.59
C ASP A 54 -25.95 -2.14 13.09
N TYR A 55 -26.22 -1.19 12.21
CA TYR A 55 -25.23 -0.25 11.68
C TYR A 55 -25.06 1.01 12.55
N LEU A 56 -26.16 1.70 12.83
CA LEU A 56 -26.18 3.11 13.26
C LEU A 56 -25.37 3.45 14.52
N MET A 57 -24.78 4.63 14.55
CA MET A 57 -24.20 5.23 15.75
C MET A 57 -25.27 5.97 16.59
N SER A 58 -25.21 5.81 17.91
CA SER A 58 -25.97 6.61 18.90
C SER A 58 -25.06 6.97 20.09
N ARG A 59 -24.97 8.25 20.43
CA ARG A 59 -24.20 8.74 21.59
C ARG A 59 -24.92 8.63 22.92
N LYS A 60 -26.27 8.60 22.91
CA LYS A 60 -27.06 8.61 24.14
C LYS A 60 -27.21 7.17 24.66
N ASN A 61 -26.87 6.95 25.93
CA ASN A 61 -27.11 5.66 26.58
C ASN A 61 -28.62 5.37 26.63
N GLY A 62 -29.01 4.12 26.36
CA GLY A 62 -30.41 3.69 26.27
C GLY A 62 -31.09 3.90 24.92
N TYR A 63 -30.37 4.39 23.89
CA TYR A 63 -30.92 4.67 22.56
C TYR A 63 -30.13 3.99 21.46
N GLY A 64 -30.85 3.46 20.47
CA GLY A 64 -30.31 2.62 19.39
C GLY A 64 -29.72 1.30 19.91
N ASN A 65 -29.18 0.49 19.01
CA ASN A 65 -28.46 -0.71 19.40
C ASN A 65 -27.12 -0.35 20.07
N PRO A 66 -26.90 -0.68 21.36
CA PRO A 66 -25.63 -0.39 22.04
C PRO A 66 -24.45 -1.18 21.46
N ASN A 67 -24.73 -2.26 20.74
CA ASN A 67 -23.75 -3.13 20.12
C ASN A 67 -23.68 -2.95 18.60
N SER A 68 -24.20 -1.87 18.05
CA SER A 68 -24.13 -1.59 16.61
C SER A 68 -22.68 -1.40 16.13
N PHE A 69 -22.49 -1.61 14.84
CA PHE A 69 -21.23 -1.52 14.12
C PHE A 69 -20.54 -0.17 14.32
N CYS A 70 -21.19 0.93 13.93
CA CYS A 70 -20.59 2.26 14.02
C CYS A 70 -20.41 2.73 15.46
N ARG A 71 -21.30 2.35 16.39
CA ARG A 71 -21.14 2.70 17.81
C ARG A 71 -19.92 2.04 18.43
N LYS A 72 -19.70 0.74 18.15
CA LYS A 72 -18.49 0.03 18.59
C LYS A 72 -17.22 0.68 18.03
N ILE A 73 -17.18 1.02 16.73
CA ILE A 73 -16.04 1.71 16.12
C ILE A 73 -15.82 3.09 16.74
N CYS A 74 -16.90 3.85 16.98
CA CYS A 74 -16.83 5.18 17.58
C CYS A 74 -16.18 5.15 18.97
N PHE A 75 -16.63 4.26 19.85
CA PHE A 75 -16.02 4.14 21.18
C PHE A 75 -14.58 3.66 21.12
N LYS A 76 -14.25 2.77 20.17
CA LYS A 76 -12.86 2.37 19.98
C LYS A 76 -12.00 3.57 19.58
N LEU A 77 -12.45 4.36 18.59
CA LEU A 77 -11.78 5.60 18.19
C LEU A 77 -11.59 6.58 19.35
N GLU A 78 -12.64 6.84 20.13
CA GLU A 78 -12.56 7.76 21.28
C GLU A 78 -11.62 7.22 22.37
N SER A 79 -11.60 5.91 22.62
CA SER A 79 -10.66 5.30 23.57
C SER A 79 -9.20 5.42 23.10
N THR A 80 -8.94 5.26 21.80
CA THR A 80 -7.61 5.35 21.22
C THR A 80 -7.15 6.81 21.09
N TYR A 81 -8.08 7.73 20.82
CA TYR A 81 -7.82 9.16 20.60
C TYR A 81 -8.70 10.05 21.50
N PRO A 82 -8.48 10.03 22.83
CA PRO A 82 -9.39 10.62 23.82
C PRO A 82 -9.56 12.13 23.75
N ILE A 83 -8.66 12.82 23.04
CA ILE A 83 -8.71 14.28 22.85
C ILE A 83 -9.65 14.67 21.69
N ARG A 84 -10.12 13.70 20.88
CA ARG A 84 -10.98 13.96 19.73
C ARG A 84 -12.41 13.47 19.95
N VAL A 85 -13.35 14.38 19.74
CA VAL A 85 -14.78 14.07 19.67
C VAL A 85 -15.11 13.59 18.25
N ILE A 86 -15.52 12.33 18.09
CA ILE A 86 -15.81 11.74 16.77
C ILE A 86 -17.18 12.17 16.27
N SER A 87 -17.23 12.95 15.19
CA SER A 87 -18.48 13.52 14.66
C SER A 87 -19.48 12.45 14.19
N TRP A 88 -20.77 12.77 14.30
CA TRP A 88 -21.87 11.98 13.73
C TRP A 88 -21.75 11.83 12.21
N ASN A 89 -21.06 12.76 11.54
CA ASN A 89 -20.80 12.70 10.10
C ASN A 89 -19.82 11.58 9.70
N THR A 90 -19.02 11.05 10.63
CA THR A 90 -17.97 10.08 10.34
C THR A 90 -18.51 8.78 9.73
N PHE A 91 -19.73 8.39 10.07
CA PHE A 91 -20.34 7.13 9.61
C PHE A 91 -21.47 7.34 8.60
N GLY A 92 -21.67 8.57 8.11
CA GLY A 92 -22.74 8.87 7.17
C GLY A 92 -24.11 8.96 7.82
N ILE A 93 -24.63 7.84 8.35
CA ILE A 93 -25.97 7.74 8.94
C ILE A 93 -25.87 7.53 10.46
N SER A 94 -26.65 8.27 11.22
CA SER A 94 -26.63 8.22 12.69
C SER A 94 -28.01 8.51 13.30
N LEU A 95 -28.15 8.25 14.60
CA LEU A 95 -29.32 8.64 15.39
C LEU A 95 -29.06 9.98 16.09
N LYS A 96 -29.67 11.05 15.58
CA LYS A 96 -29.75 12.35 16.23
C LYS A 96 -30.74 12.28 17.40
N ASN A 97 -30.36 12.87 18.54
CA ASN A 97 -31.13 12.87 19.79
C ASN A 97 -31.56 11.47 20.30
N GLY A 98 -30.95 10.40 19.79
CA GLY A 98 -31.21 9.01 20.17
C GLY A 98 -32.33 8.31 19.41
N SER A 99 -33.14 9.00 18.62
CA SER A 99 -34.30 8.37 17.96
C SER A 99 -34.52 8.78 16.51
N GLN A 100 -33.95 9.91 16.05
CA GLN A 100 -34.19 10.41 14.70
C GLN A 100 -33.02 10.07 13.79
N LEU A 101 -33.29 9.46 12.63
CA LEU A 101 -32.27 9.26 11.60
C LEU A 101 -31.76 10.61 11.10
N ALA A 102 -30.45 10.67 10.88
CA ALA A 102 -29.79 11.80 10.26
C ALA A 102 -28.69 11.30 9.33
N LEU A 103 -28.64 11.89 8.14
CA LEU A 103 -27.64 11.64 7.11
C LEU A 103 -26.70 12.84 7.03
N SER A 104 -25.40 12.58 6.96
CA SER A 104 -24.39 13.61 6.85
C SER A 104 -24.47 14.28 5.48
N LYS A 105 -24.25 15.60 5.44
CA LYS A 105 -24.29 16.36 4.17
C LYS A 105 -23.30 15.81 3.13
N THR A 106 -22.13 15.36 3.57
CA THR A 106 -21.12 14.77 2.69
C THR A 106 -21.62 13.47 2.08
N PHE A 107 -22.20 12.59 2.90
CA PHE A 107 -22.71 11.30 2.42
C PHE A 107 -23.97 11.48 1.57
N SER A 108 -24.80 12.49 1.85
CA SER A 108 -25.97 12.76 0.99
C SER A 108 -25.57 13.20 -0.42
N VAL A 109 -24.44 13.89 -0.55
CA VAL A 109 -23.88 14.26 -1.86
C VAL A 109 -23.30 13.04 -2.56
N GLU A 110 -22.57 12.18 -1.84
CA GLU A 110 -21.89 11.02 -2.42
C GLU A 110 -22.82 9.83 -2.74
N PHE A 111 -23.87 9.63 -1.94
CA PHE A 111 -24.69 8.42 -1.92
C PHE A 111 -26.20 8.69 -2.04
N GLY A 112 -26.60 9.94 -2.27
CA GLY A 112 -28.01 10.34 -2.36
C GLY A 112 -28.63 10.70 -1.00
N SER A 113 -29.76 11.42 -1.02
CA SER A 113 -30.42 11.93 0.19
C SER A 113 -31.36 10.93 0.86
N ASP A 114 -31.70 9.83 0.18
CA ASP A 114 -32.52 8.76 0.75
C ASP A 114 -31.70 7.89 1.72
N TYR A 115 -32.28 7.55 2.88
CA TYR A 115 -31.55 6.84 3.92
C TYR A 115 -31.24 5.40 3.56
N ASP A 116 -32.18 4.71 2.89
CA ASP A 116 -32.04 3.29 2.58
C ASP A 116 -31.08 3.09 1.39
N GLU A 117 -31.19 3.93 0.36
CA GLU A 117 -30.25 3.94 -0.77
C GLU A 117 -28.83 4.31 -0.34
N ALA A 118 -28.70 5.34 0.52
CA ALA A 118 -27.40 5.72 1.08
C ALA A 118 -26.82 4.57 1.92
N PHE A 119 -27.63 3.90 2.73
CA PHE A 119 -27.17 2.77 3.55
C PHE A 119 -26.67 1.60 2.70
N ILE A 120 -27.40 1.24 1.64
CA ILE A 120 -26.97 0.22 0.68
C ILE A 120 -25.63 0.62 0.05
N SER A 121 -25.50 1.87 -0.39
CA SER A 121 -24.29 2.39 -1.02
C SER A 121 -23.09 2.37 -0.06
N ILE A 122 -23.28 2.75 1.20
CA ILE A 122 -22.24 2.70 2.23
C ILE A 122 -21.77 1.27 2.48
N LYS A 123 -22.69 0.30 2.60
CA LYS A 123 -22.32 -1.11 2.77
C LYS A 123 -21.49 -1.63 1.59
N ASN A 124 -21.91 -1.30 0.37
CA ASN A 124 -21.16 -1.65 -0.85
C ASN A 124 -19.77 -1.00 -0.86
N GLU A 125 -19.65 0.25 -0.43
CA GLU A 125 -18.37 0.95 -0.36
C GLU A 125 -17.42 0.34 0.68
N ILE A 126 -17.94 -0.11 1.82
CA ILE A 126 -17.17 -0.87 2.82
C ILE A 126 -16.64 -2.17 2.18
N ILE A 127 -17.47 -2.94 1.49
CA ILE A 127 -17.04 -4.21 0.88
C ILE A 127 -15.98 -3.96 -0.20
N LYS A 128 -16.20 -2.99 -1.09
CA LYS A 128 -15.23 -2.59 -2.12
C LYS A 128 -13.88 -2.21 -1.51
N LEU A 129 -13.89 -1.45 -0.41
CA LEU A 129 -12.67 -1.09 0.32
C LEU A 129 -11.92 -2.32 0.83
N LEU A 130 -12.61 -3.28 1.44
CA LEU A 130 -11.98 -4.47 1.98
C LEU A 130 -11.45 -5.41 0.88
N ASP A 131 -12.21 -5.58 -0.21
CA ASP A 131 -11.79 -6.38 -1.36
C ASP A 131 -10.60 -5.77 -2.10
N ALA A 132 -10.50 -4.43 -2.13
CA ALA A 132 -9.35 -3.73 -2.69
C ALA A 132 -8.06 -4.11 -1.97
N ILE A 133 -8.10 -4.29 -0.64
CA ILE A 133 -6.92 -4.69 0.14
C ILE A 133 -6.51 -6.13 -0.14
N ASP A 134 -7.43 -7.05 -0.35
CA ASP A 134 -7.09 -8.43 -0.72
C ASP A 134 -6.36 -8.48 -2.07
N LYS A 135 -6.78 -7.61 -2.99
CA LYS A 135 -6.18 -7.45 -4.34
C LYS A 135 -4.93 -6.56 -4.34
N ASN A 136 -4.52 -6.03 -3.18
CA ASN A 136 -3.44 -5.03 -3.04
C ASN A 136 -3.63 -3.80 -3.95
N ASN A 137 -4.88 -3.40 -4.20
CA ASN A 137 -5.23 -2.23 -5.01
C ASN A 137 -5.38 -0.99 -4.11
N TYR A 138 -4.28 -0.33 -3.80
CA TYR A 138 -4.27 0.84 -2.91
C TYR A 138 -4.85 2.10 -3.56
N THR A 139 -4.84 2.20 -4.90
CA THR A 139 -5.54 3.27 -5.62
C THR A 139 -7.06 3.23 -5.36
N ALA A 140 -7.65 2.04 -5.27
CA ALA A 140 -9.06 1.92 -4.91
C ALA A 140 -9.36 2.34 -3.45
N VAL A 141 -8.37 2.24 -2.54
CA VAL A 141 -8.49 2.75 -1.16
C VAL A 141 -8.46 4.27 -1.12
N GLU A 142 -7.64 4.88 -1.98
CA GLU A 142 -7.59 6.33 -2.18
C GLU A 142 -8.93 6.86 -2.71
N CYS A 143 -9.52 6.20 -3.71
CA CYS A 143 -10.81 6.59 -4.29
C CYS A 143 -12.03 6.25 -3.40
N CYS A 144 -11.85 5.57 -2.26
CA CYS A 144 -12.95 5.18 -1.39
C CYS A 144 -13.68 6.40 -0.83
N LYS A 145 -15.00 6.42 -0.99
CA LYS A 145 -15.87 7.56 -0.63
C LYS A 145 -16.22 7.65 0.86
N LEU A 146 -15.80 6.68 1.67
CA LEU A 146 -16.01 6.71 3.12
C LEU A 146 -15.16 7.81 3.77
N HIS A 147 -15.66 8.35 4.88
CA HIS A 147 -14.90 9.28 5.70
C HIS A 147 -13.55 8.67 6.10
N SER A 148 -12.45 9.44 6.01
CA SER A 148 -11.09 8.96 6.24
C SER A 148 -10.91 8.17 7.56
N ASN A 149 -11.29 8.73 8.71
CA ASN A 149 -11.21 8.01 9.99
C ASN A 149 -11.98 6.67 10.00
N PHE A 150 -13.12 6.61 9.31
CA PHE A 150 -13.92 5.40 9.24
C PHE A 150 -13.26 4.37 8.31
N LYS A 151 -12.83 4.81 7.12
CA LYS A 151 -12.04 4.03 6.15
C LYS A 151 -10.87 3.33 6.82
N TYR A 152 -9.99 4.07 7.50
CA TYR A 152 -8.78 3.49 8.08
C TYR A 152 -9.06 2.63 9.32
N MET A 153 -10.07 2.94 10.12
CA MET A 153 -10.49 2.02 11.20
C MET A 153 -10.95 0.67 10.65
N LEU A 154 -11.70 0.64 9.56
CA LEU A 154 -12.07 -0.62 8.90
C LEU A 154 -10.83 -1.40 8.46
N LEU A 155 -9.83 -0.71 7.89
CA LEU A 155 -8.58 -1.36 7.48
C LEU A 155 -7.87 -2.02 8.66
N PHE A 156 -7.76 -1.35 9.82
CA PHE A 156 -7.05 -1.89 10.98
C PHE A 156 -7.84 -3.00 11.68
N ILE A 157 -9.17 -2.91 11.66
CA ILE A 157 -10.04 -3.97 12.19
C ILE A 157 -9.93 -5.23 11.33
N TYR A 158 -10.02 -5.12 10.01
CA TYR A 158 -10.03 -6.32 9.16
C TYR A 158 -8.63 -6.79 8.73
N PHE A 159 -7.62 -5.92 8.72
CA PHE A 159 -6.25 -6.21 8.27
C PHE A 159 -5.18 -5.66 9.24
N PRO A 160 -5.17 -6.10 10.52
CA PRO A 160 -4.27 -5.55 11.54
C PRO A 160 -2.78 -5.73 11.20
N GLU A 161 -2.44 -6.78 10.46
CA GLU A 161 -1.06 -7.10 10.07
C GLU A 161 -0.55 -6.24 8.91
N LYS A 162 -1.45 -5.64 8.10
CA LYS A 162 -1.06 -4.88 6.91
C LYS A 162 -0.73 -3.41 7.21
N PHE A 163 -1.19 -2.88 8.34
CA PHE A 163 -1.16 -1.45 8.59
C PHE A 163 -0.86 -1.08 10.05
N VAL A 164 -0.21 0.07 10.24
CA VAL A 164 -0.08 0.71 11.55
C VAL A 164 -1.45 1.28 11.96
N PRO A 165 -2.05 0.91 13.10
CA PRO A 165 -3.39 1.35 13.52
C PRO A 165 -3.49 2.82 13.93
N VAL A 166 -3.33 3.73 12.96
CA VAL A 166 -3.46 5.18 13.12
C VAL A 166 -4.47 5.74 12.14
N ALA A 167 -5.68 6.06 12.62
CA ALA A 167 -6.80 6.46 11.76
C ALA A 167 -6.84 7.97 11.44
N ILE A 168 -5.89 8.73 11.97
CA ILE A 168 -5.84 10.19 11.87
C ILE A 168 -4.58 10.57 11.08
N LYS A 169 -4.78 11.23 9.93
CA LYS A 169 -3.70 11.62 9.00
C LYS A 169 -2.60 12.43 9.68
N GLU A 170 -2.99 13.49 10.40
CA GLU A 170 -2.01 14.35 11.09
C GLU A 170 -1.18 13.55 12.11
N LEU A 171 -1.78 12.62 12.84
CA LEU A 171 -1.07 11.83 13.84
C LEU A 171 -0.12 10.83 13.20
N LEU A 172 -0.52 10.17 12.11
CA LEU A 172 0.36 9.29 11.35
C LEU A 172 1.60 10.05 10.89
N TYR A 173 1.43 11.27 10.36
CA TYR A 173 2.55 12.10 9.91
C TYR A 173 3.47 12.52 11.04
N GLN A 174 2.92 12.83 12.23
CA GLN A 174 3.75 13.09 13.41
C GLN A 174 4.58 11.85 13.77
N TYR A 175 3.99 10.65 13.75
CA TYR A 175 4.71 9.41 14.04
C TYR A 175 5.82 9.13 13.02
N CYS A 176 5.49 9.27 11.74
CA CYS A 176 6.45 9.18 10.66
C CYS A 176 7.66 10.12 10.84
N GLY A 177 7.40 11.39 11.17
CA GLY A 177 8.46 12.37 11.42
C GLY A 177 9.31 12.00 12.64
N LYS A 178 8.70 11.43 13.69
CA LYS A 178 9.41 10.96 14.90
C LYS A 178 10.33 9.77 14.60
N VAL A 179 10.04 8.97 13.57
CA VAL A 179 10.93 7.89 13.12
C VAL A 179 11.87 8.29 11.99
N GLY A 180 11.92 9.57 11.63
CA GLY A 180 12.84 10.08 10.60
C GLY A 180 12.40 9.79 9.17
N MET A 181 11.15 9.35 8.99
CA MET A 181 10.56 9.16 7.67
C MET A 181 9.89 10.48 7.23
N THR A 182 10.13 10.88 5.99
CA THR A 182 9.51 12.08 5.42
C THR A 182 8.47 11.65 4.41
N PHE A 183 7.26 12.19 4.54
CA PHE A 183 6.16 11.86 3.65
C PHE A 183 5.68 13.10 2.93
N ASN A 184 5.19 12.89 1.70
CA ASN A 184 4.53 13.93 0.96
C ASN A 184 3.14 14.17 1.57
N PRO A 185 2.82 15.37 2.09
CA PRO A 185 1.51 15.64 2.66
C PRO A 185 0.37 15.60 1.63
N GLU A 186 0.71 15.75 0.34
CA GLU A 186 -0.23 15.64 -0.78
C GLU A 186 -0.62 14.19 -1.08
N GLU A 187 0.13 13.20 -0.59
CA GLU A 187 -0.21 11.79 -0.77
C GLU A 187 -1.32 11.34 0.17
N GLU A 188 -2.10 10.36 -0.28
CA GLU A 188 -3.07 9.67 0.56
C GLU A 188 -2.37 8.94 1.72
N MET A 189 -3.03 8.94 2.87
CA MET A 189 -2.49 8.40 4.12
C MET A 189 -2.10 6.90 4.02
N ILE A 190 -2.67 6.16 3.08
CA ILE A 190 -2.40 4.74 2.84
C ILE A 190 -0.94 4.47 2.45
N TYR A 191 -0.35 5.30 1.58
CA TYR A 191 1.02 5.12 1.13
C TYR A 191 2.01 5.39 2.26
N SER A 192 1.74 6.43 3.06
CA SER A 192 2.55 6.72 4.24
C SER A 192 2.51 5.61 5.28
N ASN A 193 1.35 4.97 5.43
CA ASN A 193 1.20 3.83 6.33
C ASN A 193 2.01 2.61 5.83
N ILE A 194 1.92 2.30 4.52
CA ILE A 194 2.65 1.19 3.90
C ILE A 194 4.16 1.37 4.01
N GLU A 195 4.68 2.55 3.68
CA GLU A 195 6.10 2.83 3.80
C GLU A 195 6.58 2.70 5.25
N LEU A 196 5.79 3.20 6.20
CA LEU A 196 6.11 3.08 7.62
C LEU A 196 6.18 1.61 8.07
N ILE A 197 5.28 0.75 7.59
CA ILE A 197 5.34 -0.70 7.80
C ILE A 197 6.58 -1.31 7.14
N ASN A 198 6.85 -0.99 5.87
CA ASN A 198 8.00 -1.51 5.15
C ASN A 198 9.31 -1.17 5.86
N TRP A 199 9.41 0.07 6.37
CA TRP A 199 10.54 0.48 7.18
C TRP A 199 10.64 -0.32 8.48
N LYS A 200 9.55 -0.41 9.24
CA LYS A 200 9.53 -1.18 10.49
C LYS A 200 9.92 -2.65 10.26
N ASN A 201 9.44 -3.28 9.19
CA ASN A 201 9.80 -4.67 8.85
C ASN A 201 11.25 -4.81 8.35
N ALA A 202 11.83 -3.75 7.77
CA ALA A 202 13.22 -3.75 7.33
C ALA A 202 14.23 -3.57 8.46
N VAL A 203 13.81 -3.13 9.65
CA VAL A 203 14.66 -2.91 10.81
C VAL A 203 14.56 -4.11 11.76
N PRO A 204 15.57 -5.00 11.83
CA PRO A 204 15.48 -6.31 12.50
C PRO A 204 14.97 -6.25 13.94
N GLU A 205 15.32 -5.20 14.68
CA GLU A 205 15.04 -5.04 16.10
C GLU A 205 13.56 -4.82 16.41
N ILE A 206 12.84 -4.25 15.45
CA ILE A 206 11.42 -3.89 15.57
C ILE A 206 10.54 -4.63 14.56
N ALA A 207 11.14 -5.39 13.63
CA ALA A 207 10.42 -6.17 12.63
C ALA A 207 9.42 -7.15 13.28
N GLU A 208 9.84 -7.82 14.36
CA GLU A 208 9.02 -8.77 15.11
C GLU A 208 7.96 -8.11 16.01
N TRP A 209 7.99 -6.78 16.18
CA TRP A 209 6.92 -6.11 16.91
C TRP A 209 5.64 -6.16 16.09
N SER A 210 4.50 -6.35 16.74
CA SER A 210 3.24 -6.15 16.06
C SER A 210 3.08 -4.67 15.64
N ASN A 211 2.17 -4.42 14.70
CA ASN A 211 1.87 -3.05 14.29
C ASN A 211 1.30 -2.21 15.44
N THR A 212 0.62 -2.83 16.41
CA THR A 212 0.10 -2.18 17.62
C THR A 212 1.22 -1.79 18.59
N ILE A 213 2.18 -2.69 18.85
CA ILE A 213 3.35 -2.39 19.69
C ILE A 213 4.18 -1.29 19.03
N PHE A 214 4.41 -1.39 17.72
CA PHE A 214 5.12 -0.38 16.97
C PHE A 214 4.41 0.99 16.99
N THR A 215 3.08 1.02 16.92
CA THR A 215 2.30 2.26 17.10
C THR A 215 2.52 2.84 18.50
N SER A 216 2.57 1.99 19.53
CA SER A 216 2.84 2.42 20.91
C SER A 216 4.22 3.02 21.06
N PHE A 217 5.23 2.47 20.37
CA PHE A 217 6.56 3.05 20.28
C PHE A 217 6.55 4.43 19.61
N CYS A 218 5.89 4.57 18.46
CA CYS A 218 5.74 5.86 17.78
C CYS A 218 5.05 6.89 18.67
N ASN A 219 3.97 6.49 19.36
CA ASN A 219 3.28 7.34 20.32
C ASN A 219 4.17 7.74 21.51
N TRP A 220 4.99 6.81 22.02
CA TRP A 220 5.93 7.10 23.09
C TRP A 220 7.02 8.08 22.64
N LEU A 221 7.59 7.91 21.45
CA LEU A 221 8.53 8.87 20.85
C LEU A 221 7.89 10.25 20.75
N TYR A 222 6.67 10.32 20.22
CA TYR A 222 5.90 11.55 20.10
C TYR A 222 5.68 12.23 21.45
N ARG A 223 5.13 11.53 22.44
CA ARG A 223 4.84 12.07 23.79
C ARG A 223 6.10 12.44 24.58
N SER A 224 7.19 11.72 24.35
CA SER A 224 8.48 11.98 25.02
C SER A 224 9.32 13.03 24.28
N ASN A 225 8.79 13.61 23.20
CA ASN A 225 9.50 14.50 22.29
C ASN A 225 10.86 13.97 21.80
N ARG A 226 10.92 12.67 21.48
CA ARG A 226 12.11 11.99 20.95
C ARG A 226 11.97 11.79 19.45
N SER A 227 13.08 11.67 18.75
CA SER A 227 13.10 11.29 17.34
C SER A 227 14.31 10.41 17.03
N ILE A 228 14.15 9.52 16.05
CA ILE A 228 15.20 8.65 15.52
C ILE A 228 15.33 8.89 14.01
N ASP A 229 16.50 8.64 13.43
CA ASP A 229 16.72 8.72 11.98
C ASP A 229 16.62 7.33 11.33
N GLY A 230 15.39 6.86 11.14
CA GLY A 230 15.11 5.54 10.58
C GLY A 230 15.60 5.33 9.14
N LYS A 231 15.69 6.38 8.33
CA LYS A 231 16.16 6.29 6.94
C LYS A 231 17.61 5.82 6.85
N SER A 232 18.44 6.25 7.82
CA SER A 232 19.85 5.88 7.86
C SER A 232 20.07 4.37 8.08
N LEU A 233 19.07 3.67 8.63
CA LEU A 233 19.08 2.26 9.00
C LEU A 233 18.65 1.31 7.86
N MET A 234 18.11 1.82 6.74
CA MET A 234 17.64 0.98 5.62
C MET A 234 18.77 0.43 4.72
N ARG A 235 20.04 0.68 5.06
CA ARG A 235 21.18 0.11 4.35
C ARG A 235 21.43 -1.29 4.90
N ASP A 236 21.16 -2.30 4.06
CA ASP A 236 21.47 -3.74 4.20
C ASP A 236 20.25 -4.68 4.39
N ILE A 237 19.35 -4.74 3.40
CA ILE A 237 18.32 -5.81 3.38
C ILE A 237 18.97 -7.12 2.90
N ASN A 238 19.22 -7.99 3.88
CA ASN A 238 19.85 -9.30 3.76
C ASN A 238 18.83 -10.39 3.37
N ILE A 239 19.24 -11.34 2.54
CA ILE A 239 18.39 -12.31 1.81
C ILE A 239 17.59 -13.27 2.74
N SER A 240 18.00 -13.41 4.00
CA SER A 240 17.39 -14.30 5.00
C SER A 240 15.99 -13.85 5.44
N THR A 241 15.76 -12.56 5.63
CA THR A 241 14.51 -12.01 6.19
C THR A 241 13.33 -12.20 5.25
N ILE A 242 13.56 -12.13 3.94
CA ILE A 242 12.52 -12.33 2.93
C ILE A 242 12.07 -13.80 2.89
N SER A 243 12.93 -14.75 3.29
CA SER A 243 12.62 -16.18 3.30
C SER A 243 11.59 -16.56 4.36
N GLU A 244 11.66 -15.92 5.52
CA GLU A 244 10.79 -16.20 6.67
C GLU A 244 9.40 -15.51 6.55
N GLU A 245 9.32 -14.36 5.88
CA GLU A 245 8.02 -13.69 5.61
C GLU A 245 7.10 -14.51 4.70
N ILE A 246 7.67 -15.30 3.80
CA ILE A 246 6.90 -16.08 2.83
C ILE A 246 6.58 -17.48 3.35
N ASP A 247 7.36 -17.97 4.31
CA ASP A 247 7.00 -19.09 5.19
C ASP A 247 5.65 -18.87 5.87
N LYS A 248 5.40 -17.64 6.33
CA LYS A 248 4.16 -17.28 7.04
C LYS A 248 2.93 -17.14 6.11
N LEU A 249 3.10 -17.14 4.79
CA LEU A 249 1.99 -17.08 3.81
C LEU A 249 1.40 -18.47 3.46
N ASN A 250 1.88 -19.56 4.07
CA ASN A 250 1.42 -20.95 3.81
C ASN A 250 1.42 -21.37 2.33
N LEU A 251 2.34 -20.81 1.54
CA LEU A 251 2.55 -21.17 0.14
C LEU A 251 3.24 -22.55 0.08
N GLN A 252 2.59 -23.57 -0.48
CA GLN A 252 3.15 -24.93 -0.55
C GLN A 252 4.34 -25.01 -1.52
N GLY A 253 5.29 -25.92 -1.24
CA GLY A 253 6.61 -26.03 -1.87
C GLY A 253 6.62 -25.89 -3.40
N LYS A 254 7.73 -25.33 -3.93
CA LYS A 254 7.91 -24.63 -5.23
C LYS A 254 7.38 -23.19 -5.29
N SER A 255 6.22 -22.86 -4.71
CA SER A 255 5.67 -21.49 -4.81
C SER A 255 6.29 -20.51 -3.79
N LYS A 256 6.44 -20.91 -2.53
CA LYS A 256 7.14 -20.16 -1.46
C LYS A 256 8.55 -19.76 -1.83
N GLU A 257 9.40 -20.73 -2.19
CA GLU A 257 10.77 -20.48 -2.62
C GLU A 257 10.83 -19.55 -3.84
N ALA A 258 9.85 -19.66 -4.74
CA ALA A 258 9.75 -18.76 -5.88
C ALA A 258 9.47 -17.32 -5.43
N VAL A 259 8.46 -17.05 -4.57
CA VAL A 259 8.13 -15.69 -4.11
C VAL A 259 9.30 -15.03 -3.35
N VAL A 260 10.03 -15.80 -2.52
CA VAL A 260 11.19 -15.29 -1.76
C VAL A 260 12.27 -14.83 -2.72
N ARG A 261 12.61 -15.74 -3.63
CA ARG A 261 13.57 -15.46 -4.68
C ARG A 261 13.09 -14.29 -5.54
N VAL A 262 11.79 -14.17 -5.86
CA VAL A 262 11.25 -13.04 -6.64
C VAL A 262 11.53 -11.71 -5.97
N ARG A 263 11.17 -11.53 -4.70
CA ARG A 263 11.32 -10.24 -4.02
C ARG A 263 12.77 -9.84 -3.79
N VAL A 264 13.59 -10.76 -3.29
CA VAL A 264 15.03 -10.55 -3.15
C VAL A 264 15.64 -10.18 -4.49
N ASN A 265 15.31 -10.94 -5.53
CA ASN A 265 15.90 -10.77 -6.84
C ASN A 265 15.43 -9.48 -7.50
N GLN A 266 14.18 -9.07 -7.35
CA GLN A 266 13.69 -7.78 -7.86
C GLN A 266 14.38 -6.60 -7.18
N GLY A 267 14.63 -6.65 -5.88
CA GLY A 267 15.40 -5.62 -5.17
C GLY A 267 16.85 -5.55 -5.65
N VAL A 268 17.53 -6.70 -5.73
CA VAL A 268 18.91 -6.79 -6.23
C VAL A 268 19.00 -6.35 -7.70
N PHE A 269 18.06 -6.78 -8.54
CA PHE A 269 17.97 -6.45 -9.95
C PHE A 269 17.75 -4.95 -10.17
N ARG A 270 16.81 -4.35 -9.43
CA ARG A 270 16.56 -2.90 -9.45
C ARG A 270 17.81 -2.11 -9.11
N ASN A 271 18.50 -2.50 -8.03
CA ASN A 271 19.72 -1.81 -7.60
C ASN A 271 20.84 -1.92 -8.64
N LYS A 272 21.01 -3.10 -9.26
CA LYS A 272 21.98 -3.30 -10.35
C LYS A 272 21.65 -2.50 -11.60
N LEU A 273 20.37 -2.37 -11.96
CA LEU A 273 19.93 -1.55 -13.09
C LEU A 273 20.13 -0.06 -12.85
N LEU A 274 19.85 0.41 -11.63
CA LEU A 274 20.13 1.79 -11.22
C LEU A 274 21.62 2.13 -11.36
N GLN A 275 22.50 1.19 -11.01
CA GLN A 275 23.95 1.33 -11.20
C GLN A 275 24.37 1.35 -12.68
N ARG A 276 23.67 0.63 -13.57
CA ARG A 276 23.99 0.57 -15.00
C ARG A 276 23.51 1.79 -15.79
N TYR A 277 22.23 2.17 -15.64
CA TYR A 277 21.60 3.13 -16.53
C TYR A 277 21.56 4.55 -15.96
N SER A 278 21.54 4.73 -14.63
CA SER A 278 21.41 6.01 -13.89
C SER A 278 20.20 6.89 -14.21
N LYS A 279 19.53 6.67 -15.34
CA LYS A 279 18.36 7.39 -15.85
C LYS A 279 17.51 6.48 -16.74
N CYS A 280 16.30 6.91 -17.06
CA CYS A 280 15.45 6.26 -18.05
C CYS A 280 16.21 6.15 -19.37
N CYS A 281 16.25 4.95 -19.93
CA CYS A 281 16.96 4.67 -21.19
C CYS A 281 16.40 5.41 -22.41
N LEU A 282 15.16 5.90 -22.35
CA LEU A 282 14.47 6.56 -23.46
C LEU A 282 14.43 8.10 -23.32
N CYS A 283 13.80 8.64 -22.28
CA CYS A 283 13.64 10.09 -22.10
C CYS A 283 14.70 10.73 -21.19
N GLY A 284 15.56 9.94 -20.56
CA GLY A 284 16.63 10.47 -19.71
C GLY A 284 16.21 10.98 -18.33
N VAL A 285 14.97 10.77 -17.89
CA VAL A 285 14.54 11.02 -16.49
C VAL A 285 15.52 10.34 -15.53
N SER A 286 16.16 11.09 -14.64
CA SER A 286 17.26 10.58 -13.81
C SER A 286 16.92 10.42 -12.33
N ASN A 287 15.72 10.82 -11.90
CA ASN A 287 15.30 10.67 -10.51
C ASN A 287 15.04 9.18 -10.20
N PRO A 288 15.84 8.51 -9.34
CA PRO A 288 15.71 7.08 -9.07
C PRO A 288 14.34 6.64 -8.54
N ASN A 289 13.62 7.55 -7.86
CA ASN A 289 12.30 7.26 -7.30
C ASN A 289 11.21 7.22 -8.36
N LEU A 290 11.43 7.88 -9.51
CA LEU A 290 10.52 7.86 -10.65
C LEU A 290 10.87 6.75 -11.64
N LEU A 291 11.91 5.96 -11.37
CA LEU A 291 12.38 4.92 -12.27
C LEU A 291 11.88 3.55 -11.84
N ILE A 292 11.53 2.75 -12.84
CA ILE A 292 11.09 1.37 -12.72
C ILE A 292 12.15 0.47 -13.37
N ALA A 293 12.45 -0.64 -12.70
CA ALA A 293 13.33 -1.68 -13.20
C ALA A 293 12.49 -2.69 -13.98
N SER A 294 12.33 -2.42 -15.28
CA SER A 294 11.47 -3.18 -16.18
C SER A 294 12.20 -4.41 -16.73
N HIS A 295 11.56 -5.58 -16.71
CA HIS A 295 12.11 -6.81 -17.28
C HIS A 295 11.77 -6.89 -18.77
N ILE A 296 12.76 -7.17 -19.62
CA ILE A 296 12.54 -7.31 -21.08
C ILE A 296 11.73 -8.57 -21.38
N LYS A 297 12.22 -9.72 -20.90
CA LYS A 297 11.44 -10.95 -20.84
C LYS A 297 10.80 -11.02 -19.46
N SER A 298 9.48 -11.11 -19.41
CA SER A 298 8.74 -11.00 -18.14
C SER A 298 9.25 -12.00 -17.09
N TRP A 299 9.09 -11.64 -15.82
CA TRP A 299 9.56 -12.47 -14.71
C TRP A 299 9.00 -13.90 -14.72
N SER A 300 7.72 -14.05 -15.10
CA SER A 300 7.03 -15.33 -15.20
C SER A 300 7.54 -16.22 -16.33
N GLU A 301 8.03 -15.62 -17.42
CA GLU A 301 8.48 -16.32 -18.63
C GLU A 301 10.01 -16.56 -18.65
N SER A 302 10.75 -15.89 -17.76
CA SER A 302 12.21 -15.97 -17.66
C SER A 302 12.70 -17.26 -16.97
N GLU A 303 13.83 -17.79 -17.44
CA GLU A 303 14.59 -18.86 -16.78
C GLU A 303 15.33 -18.33 -15.54
N PRO A 304 15.72 -19.19 -14.58
CA PRO A 304 16.29 -18.74 -13.31
C PRO A 304 17.52 -17.82 -13.42
N ASN A 305 18.41 -18.10 -14.38
CA ASN A 305 19.58 -17.27 -14.67
C ASN A 305 19.23 -15.92 -15.33
N GLU A 306 18.11 -15.85 -16.05
CA GLU A 306 17.65 -14.65 -16.77
C GLU A 306 16.97 -13.62 -15.84
N LYS A 307 16.41 -14.07 -14.71
CA LYS A 307 15.62 -13.24 -13.78
C LYS A 307 16.44 -12.16 -13.05
N LEU A 308 17.73 -12.43 -12.85
CA LEU A 308 18.70 -11.53 -12.21
C LEU A 308 19.71 -10.94 -13.18
N ASP A 309 19.61 -11.33 -14.46
CA ASP A 309 20.51 -10.88 -15.49
C ASP A 309 20.23 -9.41 -15.79
N ILE A 310 21.22 -8.54 -15.57
CA ILE A 310 21.11 -7.11 -15.82
C ILE A 310 20.78 -6.85 -17.30
N ASP A 311 21.22 -7.73 -18.21
CA ASP A 311 20.91 -7.64 -19.63
C ASP A 311 19.46 -8.06 -19.97
N ASN A 312 18.70 -8.62 -19.02
CA ASN A 312 17.24 -8.81 -19.15
C ASN A 312 16.44 -7.61 -18.59
N GLY A 313 17.08 -6.46 -18.43
CA GLY A 313 16.50 -5.31 -17.74
C GLY A 313 16.75 -3.98 -18.42
N LEU A 314 15.72 -3.14 -18.36
CA LEU A 314 15.76 -1.74 -18.77
C LEU A 314 15.29 -0.86 -17.62
N LEU A 315 15.96 0.27 -17.44
CA LEU A 315 15.53 1.28 -16.48
C LEU A 315 14.66 2.31 -17.21
N MET A 316 13.40 2.43 -16.81
CA MET A 316 12.41 3.26 -17.50
C MET A 316 11.67 4.19 -16.54
N CYS A 317 11.12 5.29 -17.04
CA CYS A 317 10.13 6.06 -16.30
C CYS A 317 8.77 5.32 -16.34
N PRO A 318 7.77 5.71 -15.53
CA PRO A 318 6.53 4.95 -15.39
C PRO A 318 5.73 4.88 -16.69
N ASN A 319 5.74 5.96 -17.49
CA ASN A 319 5.04 6.00 -18.77
C ASN A 319 5.63 5.00 -19.77
N HIS A 320 6.95 4.94 -19.88
CA HIS A 320 7.62 4.07 -20.82
C HIS A 320 7.58 2.61 -20.40
N ASP A 321 7.74 2.35 -19.10
CA ASP A 321 7.57 1.01 -18.52
C ASP A 321 6.17 0.47 -18.84
N ARG A 322 5.13 1.27 -18.60
CA ARG A 322 3.74 0.89 -18.87
C ARG A 322 3.50 0.55 -20.34
N LEU A 323 4.04 1.35 -21.26
CA LEU A 323 3.88 1.14 -22.71
C LEU A 323 4.65 -0.09 -23.19
N PHE A 324 5.84 -0.31 -22.64
CA PHE A 324 6.65 -1.48 -22.94
C PHE A 324 5.97 -2.76 -22.43
N ASP A 325 5.60 -2.82 -21.15
CA ASP A 325 4.97 -3.98 -20.52
C ASP A 325 3.62 -4.37 -21.14
N GLN A 326 2.85 -3.37 -21.61
CA GLN A 326 1.57 -3.62 -22.26
C GLN A 326 1.68 -3.94 -23.76
N GLY A 327 2.88 -3.90 -24.34
CA GLY A 327 3.09 -4.19 -25.76
C GLY A 327 2.70 -3.06 -26.71
N TRP A 328 2.64 -1.81 -26.23
CA TRP A 328 2.50 -0.62 -27.08
C TRP A 328 3.83 -0.14 -27.66
N LEU A 329 4.94 -0.56 -27.05
CA LEU A 329 6.31 -0.19 -27.43
C LEU A 329 7.24 -1.39 -27.37
N THR A 330 8.15 -1.52 -28.34
CA THR A 330 9.30 -2.44 -28.28
C THR A 330 10.51 -1.83 -28.99
N PHE A 331 11.58 -2.61 -29.23
CA PHE A 331 12.80 -2.15 -29.87
C PHE A 331 13.28 -3.11 -30.96
N ASP A 332 13.84 -2.59 -32.05
CA ASP A 332 14.47 -3.36 -33.13
C ASP A 332 15.85 -3.93 -32.73
N GLU A 333 16.54 -4.62 -33.64
CA GLU A 333 17.87 -5.20 -33.39
C GLU A 333 18.99 -4.16 -33.18
N ASN A 334 18.77 -2.94 -33.66
CA ASN A 334 19.68 -1.81 -33.53
C ASN A 334 19.35 -0.94 -32.30
N GLY A 335 18.26 -1.23 -31.59
CA GLY A 335 17.80 -0.51 -30.41
C GLY A 335 16.88 0.67 -30.71
N TYR A 336 16.42 0.85 -31.95
CA TYR A 336 15.39 1.84 -32.29
C TYR A 336 14.02 1.40 -31.79
N VAL A 337 13.23 2.34 -31.30
CA VAL A 337 11.87 2.10 -30.84
C VAL A 337 10.98 1.67 -32.00
N ILE A 338 10.13 0.67 -31.74
CA ILE A 338 9.01 0.27 -32.59
C ILE A 338 7.74 0.52 -31.78
N ILE A 339 6.81 1.28 -32.34
CA ILE A 339 5.55 1.66 -31.68
C ILE A 339 4.39 0.94 -32.35
N ALA A 340 3.44 0.45 -31.56
CA ALA A 340 2.23 -0.18 -32.07
C ALA A 340 1.39 0.80 -32.90
N ASP A 341 0.82 0.31 -34.01
CA ASP A 341 -0.06 1.09 -34.90
C ASP A 341 -1.32 1.61 -34.18
N GLY A 342 -1.74 0.91 -33.11
CA GLY A 342 -2.90 1.28 -32.30
C GLY A 342 -2.68 2.49 -31.40
N LEU A 343 -1.43 2.93 -31.18
CA LEU A 343 -1.11 4.09 -30.34
C LEU A 343 -1.21 5.38 -31.15
N SER A 344 -2.18 6.24 -30.79
CA SER A 344 -2.48 7.47 -31.53
C SER A 344 -1.32 8.46 -31.50
N GLU A 345 -1.22 9.33 -32.50
CA GLU A 345 -0.19 10.37 -32.55
C GLU A 345 -0.28 11.33 -31.35
N GLY A 346 -1.49 11.63 -30.88
CA GLY A 346 -1.70 12.44 -29.67
C GLY A 346 -1.10 11.78 -28.42
N ASP A 347 -1.29 10.47 -28.27
CA ASP A 347 -0.72 9.71 -27.14
C ASP A 347 0.79 9.61 -27.23
N ARG A 348 1.36 9.44 -28.44
CA ARG A 348 2.81 9.43 -28.68
C ARG A 348 3.45 10.73 -28.21
N ILE A 349 2.87 11.87 -28.58
CA ILE A 349 3.34 13.20 -28.15
C ILE A 349 3.22 13.35 -26.63
N ALA A 350 2.06 13.01 -26.05
CA ALA A 350 1.80 13.18 -24.63
C ALA A 350 2.70 12.30 -23.75
N LEU A 351 3.02 11.09 -24.22
CA LEU A 351 3.87 10.13 -23.53
C LEU A 351 5.36 10.32 -23.88
N ASN A 352 5.69 11.31 -24.70
CA ASN A 352 7.02 11.66 -25.16
C ASN A 352 7.76 10.46 -25.77
N ILE A 353 7.14 9.84 -26.76
CA ILE A 353 7.70 8.73 -27.52
C ILE A 353 7.65 9.06 -29.02
N ASN A 354 8.72 8.73 -29.73
CA ASN A 354 8.81 8.88 -31.18
C ASN A 354 9.69 7.79 -31.78
N ASP A 355 9.55 7.59 -33.09
CA ASP A 355 10.24 6.53 -33.84
C ASP A 355 11.78 6.71 -33.90
N ASN A 356 12.28 7.92 -33.58
CA ASN A 356 13.71 8.22 -33.58
C ASN A 356 14.39 7.84 -32.25
N MET A 357 13.63 7.44 -31.24
CA MET A 357 14.19 7.05 -29.96
C MET A 357 15.00 5.77 -30.08
N LYS A 358 16.17 5.75 -29.42
CA LYS A 358 17.11 4.64 -29.48
C LYS A 358 17.69 4.36 -28.10
N ILE A 359 17.81 3.08 -27.78
CA ILE A 359 18.53 2.61 -26.60
C ILE A 359 19.83 1.90 -27.00
N THR A 360 20.82 1.91 -26.11
CA THR A 360 22.04 1.15 -26.28
C THR A 360 21.80 -0.30 -25.86
N LEU A 361 21.94 -1.23 -26.80
CA LEU A 361 21.78 -2.66 -26.54
C LEU A 361 23.11 -3.38 -26.42
N THR A 362 23.22 -4.30 -25.46
CA THR A 362 24.26 -5.35 -25.50
C THR A 362 23.80 -6.52 -26.35
N GLU A 363 24.75 -7.35 -26.79
CA GLU A 363 24.46 -8.60 -27.48
C GLU A 363 23.56 -9.55 -26.67
N LYS A 364 23.55 -9.41 -25.34
CA LYS A 364 22.64 -10.16 -24.46
C LYS A 364 21.26 -9.52 -24.38
N ASN A 365 21.15 -8.19 -24.30
CA ASN A 365 19.85 -7.50 -24.35
C ASN A 365 19.05 -7.90 -25.60
N LYS A 366 19.73 -8.00 -26.74
CA LYS A 366 19.12 -8.35 -28.04
C LYS A 366 18.39 -9.70 -28.00
N LYS A 367 18.92 -10.68 -27.27
CA LYS A 367 18.30 -12.01 -27.15
C LYS A 367 16.96 -11.97 -26.41
N TYR A 368 16.86 -11.18 -25.35
CA TYR A 368 15.61 -11.01 -24.61
C TYR A 368 14.61 -10.15 -25.39
N LEU A 369 15.09 -9.12 -26.09
CA LEU A 369 14.23 -8.27 -26.92
C LEU A 369 13.62 -9.02 -28.09
N LEU A 370 14.31 -10.02 -28.64
CA LEU A 370 13.74 -10.89 -29.67
C LEU A 370 12.49 -11.64 -29.15
N TYR A 371 12.50 -12.04 -27.88
CA TYR A 371 11.32 -12.64 -27.25
C TYR A 371 10.19 -11.62 -27.06
N HIS A 372 10.51 -10.43 -26.57
CA HIS A 372 9.52 -9.36 -26.38
C HIS A 372 8.89 -8.92 -27.71
N ARG A 373 9.68 -8.78 -28.78
CA ARG A 373 9.17 -8.42 -30.12
C ARG A 373 8.15 -9.40 -30.66
N LYS A 374 8.41 -10.71 -30.50
CA LYS A 374 7.46 -11.74 -30.94
C LYS A 374 6.10 -11.60 -30.24
N LYS A 375 6.11 -11.33 -28.93
CA LYS A 375 4.88 -11.10 -28.15
C LYS A 375 4.17 -9.80 -28.55
N PHE A 376 4.94 -8.75 -28.84
CA PHE A 376 4.43 -7.49 -29.38
C PHE A 376 3.73 -7.69 -30.74
N GLU A 377 4.30 -8.49 -31.63
CA GLU A 377 3.70 -8.82 -32.93
C GLU A 377 2.39 -9.61 -32.78
N ASP A 378 2.36 -10.62 -31.91
CA ASP A 378 1.16 -11.44 -31.67
C ASP A 378 -0.02 -10.61 -31.14
N ILE A 379 0.23 -9.66 -30.22
CA ILE A 379 -0.80 -8.76 -29.66
C ILE A 379 -1.35 -7.82 -30.73
N ASN A 380 -0.47 -7.23 -31.54
CA ASN A 380 -0.86 -6.30 -32.59
C ASN A 380 -1.56 -7.00 -33.78
N CYS A 381 -1.31 -8.29 -34.03
CA CYS A 381 -2.06 -9.08 -35.00
C CYS A 381 -3.51 -9.33 -34.56
N ILE A 382 -3.73 -9.67 -33.28
CA ILE A 382 -5.09 -9.90 -32.72
C ILE A 382 -5.93 -8.62 -32.73
N GLU A 383 -5.31 -7.46 -32.50
CA GLU A 383 -6.01 -6.17 -32.57
C GLU A 383 -6.36 -5.75 -34.00
N LYS A 384 -5.58 -6.19 -35.00
CA LYS A 384 -5.89 -5.98 -36.42
C LYS A 384 -7.09 -6.84 -36.86
N GLU A 385 -7.20 -8.07 -36.38
CA GLU A 385 -8.35 -8.97 -36.65
C GLU A 385 -9.66 -8.50 -36.00
N LYS A 386 -9.62 -7.81 -34.85
CA LYS A 386 -10.82 -7.22 -34.21
C LYS A 386 -11.30 -5.92 -34.86
N LYS A 387 -10.47 -5.32 -35.71
CA LYS A 387 -10.77 -4.09 -36.47
C LYS A 387 -11.11 -4.37 -37.93
N THR A 388 -11.08 -5.63 -38.35
CA THR A 388 -11.61 -6.13 -39.64
C THR A 388 -12.98 -6.75 -39.40
#